data_AF-A0A1E4GZD5-F1
#
_entry.id   AF-A0A1E4GZD5-F1
#
_cell.length_a   1.000
_cell.length_b   1.000
_cell.length_c   1.000
_cell.angle_alpha   90.00
_cell.angle_beta   90.00
_cell.angle_gamma   90.00
#
_symmetry.space_group_name_H-M   'P 1'
#
loop_
_entity.id
_entity.type
_entity.pdbx_description
1 polymer ?
#
loop_
_entity_poly.entity_id
_entity_poly.type
_entity_poly.pdbx_seq_one_letter_code
_entity_poly.pdbx_strand_id
1 'polypeptide(L)' 'MMRPLILGLTLGGLAACSAEPRSASYFEAHQDEAAKVVADCATGAHRGQECVNAQTAVAAAKRDARMDAYRKGF' A
#
# COMPACT_ATOMS: atom_id res chain seq x y z
N MET A 1 30.47 39.11 -24.29
CA MET A 1 28.99 39.18 -24.41
C MET A 1 28.48 37.74 -24.39
N MET A 2 28.19 37.16 -23.23
CA MET A 2 26.96 37.24 -22.42
C MET A 2 25.73 36.62 -23.09
N ARG A 3 25.44 35.35 -22.73
CA ARG A 3 24.11 34.91 -22.29
C ARG A 3 24.17 33.53 -21.63
N PRO A 4 24.11 33.47 -20.28
CA PRO A 4 23.91 32.24 -19.51
C PRO A 4 22.41 31.95 -19.41
N LEU A 5 22.03 30.68 -19.41
CA LEU A 5 20.79 30.19 -18.80
C LEU A 5 20.91 28.68 -18.63
N ILE A 6 21.83 28.29 -17.74
CA ILE A 6 21.69 27.04 -17.00
C ILE A 6 20.51 27.27 -16.05
N LEU A 7 19.29 27.07 -16.56
CA LEU A 7 18.11 26.79 -15.77
C LEU A 7 18.15 25.26 -15.59
N GLY A 8 18.92 24.72 -14.63
CA GLY A 8 18.60 24.95 -13.23
C GLY A 8 17.23 24.38 -12.88
N LEU A 9 16.72 23.38 -13.64
CA LEU A 9 15.58 22.58 -13.22
C LEU A 9 16.07 21.61 -12.15
N THR A 10 16.32 22.15 -10.96
CA THR A 10 16.38 21.37 -9.73
C THR A 10 15.01 20.74 -9.53
N LEU A 11 14.79 19.57 -10.13
CA LEU A 11 13.87 18.57 -9.62
C LEU A 11 14.45 18.13 -8.27
N GLY A 12 14.24 18.98 -7.26
CA GLY A 12 14.26 18.54 -5.89
C GLY A 12 13.15 17.51 -5.79
N GLY A 13 13.52 16.23 -5.89
CA GLY A 13 12.67 15.16 -5.45
C GLY A 13 12.32 15.47 -4.01
N LEU A 14 11.08 15.90 -3.76
CA LEU A 14 10.47 15.68 -2.47
C LEU A 14 10.52 14.17 -2.31
N ALA A 15 11.57 13.67 -1.65
CA ALA A 15 11.51 12.40 -0.96
C ALA A 15 10.33 12.58 -0.01
N ALA A 16 9.13 12.22 -0.47
CA ALA A 16 7.96 12.18 0.35
C ALA A 16 8.37 11.30 1.52
N CYS A 17 8.45 11.88 2.72
CA CYS A 17 8.49 11.14 3.97
C CYS A 17 7.23 10.29 3.99
N SER A 18 7.28 9.17 3.28
CA SER A 18 6.26 8.15 3.31
C SER A 18 6.43 7.50 4.67
N ALA A 19 5.35 7.44 5.44
CA ALA A 19 5.37 6.72 6.70
C ALA A 19 5.91 5.31 6.47
N GLU A 20 6.64 4.79 7.48
CA GLU A 20 7.11 3.40 7.46
C GLU A 20 5.94 2.47 7.12
N PRO A 21 6.10 1.57 6.13
CA PRO A 21 5.06 0.62 5.79
C PRO A 21 4.64 -0.24 6.98
N ARG A 22 3.34 -0.26 7.27
CA ARG A 22 2.75 -1.09 8.31
C ARG A 22 2.81 -2.56 7.90
N SER A 23 3.01 -3.45 8.86
CA SER A 23 3.18 -4.88 8.59
C SER A 23 1.90 -5.55 8.08
N ALA A 24 2.05 -6.70 7.42
CA ALA A 24 0.88 -7.52 7.05
C ALA A 24 0.07 -7.94 8.29
N SER A 25 0.73 -8.31 9.39
CA SER A 25 0.06 -8.67 10.65
C SER A 25 -0.75 -7.54 11.27
N TYR A 26 -0.33 -6.29 11.09
CA TYR A 26 -1.15 -5.13 11.46
C TYR A 26 -2.44 -5.13 10.64
N PHE A 27 -2.33 -5.21 9.31
CA PHE A 27 -3.51 -5.24 8.44
C PHE A 27 -4.41 -6.46 8.64
N GLU A 28 -3.84 -7.60 9.06
CA GLU A 28 -4.62 -8.79 9.45
C GLU A 28 -5.56 -8.49 10.62
N ALA A 29 -5.09 -7.72 11.61
CA ALA A 29 -5.89 -7.26 12.74
C ALA A 29 -6.80 -6.05 12.39
N HIS A 30 -6.48 -5.32 11.32
CA HIS A 30 -7.14 -4.08 10.89
C HIS A 30 -7.69 -4.18 9.45
N GLN A 31 -8.60 -5.13 9.21
CA GLN A 31 -9.09 -5.48 7.86
C GLN A 31 -9.79 -4.33 7.13
N ASP A 32 -10.55 -3.48 7.83
CA ASP A 32 -11.20 -2.31 7.22
C ASP A 32 -10.20 -1.29 6.70
N GLU A 33 -9.07 -1.12 7.40
CA GLU A 33 -7.97 -0.29 6.95
C GLU A 33 -7.22 -0.93 5.79
N ALA A 34 -7.01 -2.25 5.85
CA ALA A 34 -6.39 -3.00 4.76
C ALA A 34 -7.18 -2.81 3.45
N ALA A 35 -8.51 -2.89 3.51
CA ALA A 35 -9.38 -2.67 2.35
C ALA A 35 -9.25 -1.25 1.77
N LYS A 36 -9.19 -0.23 2.62
CA LYS A 36 -8.99 1.17 2.20
C LYS A 36 -7.63 1.36 1.53
N VAL A 37 -6.56 0.87 2.16
CA VAL A 37 -5.21 0.95 1.60
C VAL A 37 -5.12 0.24 0.26
N VAL A 38 -5.72 -0.95 0.12
CA VAL A 38 -5.77 -1.66 -1.18
C VAL A 38 -6.49 -0.85 -2.25
N ALA A 39 -7.58 -0.14 -1.92
CA ALA A 39 -8.26 0.74 -2.87
C ALA A 39 -7.36 1.93 -3.28
N ASP A 40 -6.66 2.53 -2.32
CA ASP A 40 -5.71 3.62 -2.54
C ASP A 40 -4.46 3.19 -3.32
N CYS A 41 -4.11 1.90 -3.29
CA CYS A 41 -3.06 1.34 -4.14
C CYS A 41 -3.43 1.39 -5.63
N ALA A 42 -4.71 1.27 -5.97
CA ALA A 42 -5.17 1.36 -7.37
C ALA A 42 -5.07 2.78 -7.93
N THR A 43 -5.22 3.80 -7.07
CA THR A 43 -5.06 5.22 -7.44
C THR A 43 -3.60 5.69 -7.34
N GLY A 44 -2.74 4.86 -6.75
CA GLY A 44 -1.33 5.17 -6.51
C GLY A 44 -1.10 6.15 -5.36
N ALA A 45 -2.10 6.36 -4.49
CA ALA A 45 -1.99 7.14 -3.26
C ALA A 45 -1.14 6.40 -2.20
N HIS A 46 -1.26 5.06 -2.15
CA HIS A 46 -0.28 4.17 -1.51
C HIS A 46 0.52 3.39 -2.55
N ARG A 47 1.79 3.10 -2.25
CA ARG A 47 2.69 2.34 -3.13
C ARG A 47 3.66 1.49 -2.32
N GLY A 48 4.36 0.59 -3.00
CA GLY A 48 5.44 -0.18 -2.41
C GLY A 48 4.94 -1.16 -1.34
N GLN A 49 5.72 -1.28 -0.26
CA GLN A 49 5.51 -2.33 0.73
C GLN A 49 4.18 -2.20 1.50
N GLU A 50 3.66 -0.98 1.67
CA GLU A 50 2.35 -0.74 2.28
C GLU A 50 1.24 -1.46 1.50
N CYS A 51 1.29 -1.36 0.17
CA CYS A 51 0.37 -2.05 -0.72
C CYS A 51 0.53 -3.57 -0.69
N VAL A 52 1.77 -4.06 -0.64
CA VAL A 52 2.03 -5.50 -0.57
C VAL A 52 1.48 -6.09 0.73
N ASN A 53 1.72 -5.41 1.84
CA ASN A 53 1.32 -5.86 3.17
C ASN A 53 -0.21 -5.86 3.32
N ALA A 54 -0.88 -4.79 2.89
CA ALA A 54 -2.35 -4.70 2.92
C ALA A 54 -3.02 -5.74 2.01
N GLN A 55 -2.51 -5.96 0.79
CA GLN A 55 -3.04 -6.98 -0.12
C GLN A 55 -2.87 -8.39 0.44
N THR A 56 -1.74 -8.66 1.08
CA THR A 56 -1.46 -9.95 1.74
C THR A 56 -2.49 -10.24 2.83
N ALA A 57 -2.76 -9.26 3.70
CA ALA A 57 -3.75 -9.40 4.76
C ALA A 57 -5.18 -9.64 4.23
N VAL A 58 -5.59 -8.91 3.19
CA VAL A 58 -6.90 -9.11 2.55
C VAL A 58 -7.00 -10.50 1.91
N ALA A 59 -5.92 -10.98 1.30
CA ALA A 59 -5.88 -12.33 0.72
C ALA A 59 -5.96 -13.42 1.80
N ALA A 60 -5.28 -13.24 2.93
CA ALA A 60 -5.36 -14.13 4.09
C ALA A 60 -6.78 -14.20 4.65
N ALA A 61 -7.44 -13.05 4.89
CA ALA A 61 -8.82 -13.03 5.36
C ALA A 61 -9.79 -13.74 4.41
N LYS A 62 -9.64 -13.54 3.09
CA LYS A 62 -10.43 -14.27 2.09
C LYS A 62 -10.19 -15.77 2.16
N ARG A 63 -8.94 -16.20 2.33
CA ARG A 63 -8.61 -17.62 2.49
C ARG A 63 -9.30 -18.20 3.73
N ASP A 64 -9.18 -17.54 4.87
CA ASP A 64 -9.76 -18.02 6.13
C ASP A 64 -11.29 -18.10 6.04
N ALA A 65 -11.94 -17.08 5.47
CA ALA A 65 -13.38 -17.10 5.23
C ALA A 65 -13.82 -18.28 4.35
N ARG A 66 -13.03 -18.64 3.33
CA ARG A 66 -13.29 -19.83 2.49
C ARG A 66 -13.14 -21.12 3.27
N MET A 67 -12.10 -21.24 4.10
CA MET A 67 -11.87 -22.43 4.92
C MET A 67 -12.96 -22.59 5.99
N ASP A 68 -13.42 -21.51 6.59
CA ASP A 68 -14.50 -21.52 7.56
C ASP A 68 -15.84 -21.92 6.92
N ALA A 69 -16.12 -21.42 5.71
CA ALA A 69 -17.27 -21.84 4.94
C ALA A 69 -17.21 -23.34 4.62
N TYR A 70 -16.04 -23.86 4.23
CA TYR A 70 -15.84 -25.29 4.00
C TYR A 70 -16.10 -26.08 5.29
N ARG A 71 -15.52 -25.68 6.43
CA ARG A 71 -15.69 -26.36 7.72
C ARG A 71 -17.15 -26.44 8.18
N LYS A 72 -17.95 -25.40 7.92
CA LYS A 72 -19.38 -25.37 8.29
C LYS A 72 -20.28 -26.21 7.37
N GLY A 73 -19.76 -26.64 6.22
CA GLY A 73 -20.48 -27.46 5.25
C GLY A 73 -20.38 -28.97 5.49
N PHE A 74 -19.61 -29.41 6.48
CA PHE A 74 -19.47 -30.80 6.96
C PHE A 74 -19.77 -30.86 8.46
#